data_AF-A0A174DQE9-F1
#
_entry.id   AF-A0A174DQE9-F1
#
_cell.length_a   1.000
_cell.length_b   1.000
_cell.length_c   1.000
_cell.angle_alpha   90.00
_cell.angle_beta   90.00
_cell.angle_gamma   90.00
#
_symmetry.space_group_name_H-M   'P 1'
#
loop_
_entity.id
_entity.type
_entity.pdbx_description
1 polymer ?
#
loop_
_entity_poly.entity_id
_entity_poly.type
_entity_poly.pdbx_seq_one_letter_code
_entity_poly.pdbx_strand_id
1 'polypeptide(L)' 'MVLIKPMCDVSKTNYTNLVIGYFNGKVIVKNDFGHLYYMICEEQIAPVGTFLESDLLAPVKNLPEAEQAEIYAIYG' A
#
# COMPACT_ATOMS: atom_id res chain seq x y z
N MET A 1 -24.87 -3.94 -25.84
CA MET A 1 -24.73 -4.82 -24.66
C MET A 1 -23.55 -4.28 -23.85
N VAL A 2 -23.83 -3.36 -22.92
CA VAL A 2 -22.80 -2.74 -22.09
C VAL A 2 -22.53 -3.73 -20.96
N LEU A 3 -21.33 -4.32 -20.93
CA LEU A 3 -20.85 -5.11 -19.80
C LEU A 3 -20.56 -4.13 -18.66
N ILE A 4 -21.60 -3.80 -17.90
CA ILE A 4 -21.45 -3.17 -16.58
C ILE A 4 -20.87 -4.28 -15.70
N LYS A 5 -19.54 -4.25 -15.48
CA LYS A 5 -18.93 -5.10 -14.46
C LYS A 5 -19.62 -4.79 -13.13
N PRO A 6 -20.11 -5.78 -12.38
CA PRO A 6 -20.74 -5.52 -11.10
C PRO A 6 -19.69 -4.90 -10.16
N MET A 7 -20.18 -3.92 -9.43
CA MET A 7 -19.57 -3.27 -8.28
C MET A 7 -18.87 -4.32 -7.41
N CYS A 8 -17.58 -4.12 -7.14
CA CYS A 8 -16.73 -5.04 -6.41
C CYS A 8 -17.45 -5.63 -5.20
N ASP A 9 -17.47 -6.94 -5.16
CA ASP A 9 -18.02 -7.78 -4.11
C ASP A 9 -17.54 -7.29 -2.73
N VAL A 10 -18.48 -6.79 -1.93
CA VAL A 10 -18.28 -6.37 -0.53
C VAL A 10 -18.17 -7.65 0.33
N SER A 11 -17.09 -8.39 0.13
CA SER A 11 -16.65 -9.46 1.05
C SER A 11 -15.12 -9.51 1.16
N LYS A 12 -14.44 -8.36 1.11
CA LYS A 12 -13.02 -8.28 1.49
C LYS A 12 -12.93 -7.56 2.82
N THR A 13 -12.45 -8.28 3.83
CA THR A 13 -12.09 -7.83 5.18
C THR A 13 -11.60 -6.38 5.17
N ASN A 14 -12.29 -5.49 5.92
CA ASN A 14 -11.99 -4.05 6.03
C ASN A 14 -10.61 -3.81 6.64
N TYR A 15 -9.55 -3.98 5.85
CA TYR A 15 -8.20 -3.58 6.24
C TYR A 15 -7.90 -2.26 5.56
N THR A 16 -7.74 -1.24 6.39
CA THR A 16 -7.54 0.12 5.94
C THR A 16 -6.07 0.28 5.59
N ASN A 17 -5.73 0.21 4.30
CA ASN A 17 -4.36 0.43 3.86
C ASN A 17 -4.14 1.93 3.66
N LEU A 18 -3.50 2.56 4.63
CA LEU A 18 -3.25 3.99 4.63
C LEU A 18 -1.84 4.29 4.12
N VAL A 19 -1.73 5.19 3.14
CA VAL A 19 -0.43 5.77 2.77
C VAL A 19 0.12 6.60 3.91
N ILE A 20 1.27 6.20 4.43
CA ILE A 20 1.94 6.85 5.56
C ILE A 20 3.25 7.54 5.17
N GLY A 21 3.76 7.31 3.97
CA GLY A 21 5.00 7.94 3.53
C GLY A 21 5.49 7.47 2.17
N TYR A 22 6.72 7.87 1.88
CA TYR A 22 7.40 7.63 0.62
C TYR A 22 8.86 7.26 0.85
N PHE A 23 9.35 6.29 0.09
CA PHE A 23 10.72 5.82 0.17
C PHE A 23 11.23 5.40 -1.21
N ASN A 24 12.24 6.09 -1.75
CA ASN A 24 12.91 5.75 -3.01
C ASN A 24 11.96 5.39 -4.17
N GLY A 25 10.98 6.28 -4.45
CA GLY A 25 9.99 6.11 -5.52
C GLY A 25 8.89 5.08 -5.21
N LYS A 26 8.77 4.65 -3.95
CA LYS A 26 7.74 3.73 -3.48
C LYS A 26 6.88 4.42 -2.44
N VAL A 27 5.57 4.30 -2.58
CA VAL A 27 4.62 4.62 -1.52
C VAL A 27 4.79 3.58 -0.43
N ILE A 28 4.83 4.01 0.83
CA ILE A 28 4.77 3.12 1.99
C ILE A 28 3.39 3.18 2.61
N VAL A 29 2.83 1.99 2.82
CA VAL A 29 1.44 1.79 3.24
C VAL A 29 1.42 0.95 4.50
N LYS A 30 0.65 1.37 5.49
CA LYS A 30 0.45 0.62 6.75
C LYS A 30 -1.02 0.27 6.89
N ASN A 31 -1.27 -0.98 7.25
CA ASN A 31 -2.62 -1.43 7.59
C ASN A 31 -2.87 -1.34 9.10
N ASP A 32 -4.12 -1.61 9.50
CA ASP A 32 -4.54 -1.58 10.91
C ASP A 32 -3.80 -2.59 11.82
N PHE A 33 -3.14 -3.61 11.24
CA PHE A 33 -2.34 -4.61 11.96
C PHE A 33 -0.87 -4.19 12.09
N GLY A 34 -0.51 -3.02 11.58
CA GLY A 34 0.86 -2.52 11.57
C GLY A 34 1.75 -3.15 10.48
N HIS A 35 1.18 -3.95 9.57
CA HIS A 35 1.95 -4.51 8.47
C HIS A 35 2.26 -3.44 7.42
N LEU A 36 3.51 -3.44 6.95
CA LEU A 36 3.98 -2.52 5.93
C LEU A 36 3.95 -3.14 4.53
N TYR A 37 3.44 -2.34 3.60
CA TYR A 37 3.36 -2.65 2.18
C TYR A 37 3.93 -1.49 1.36
N TYR A 38 4.19 -1.75 0.09
CA TYR A 38 4.65 -0.76 -0.87
C TYR A 38 3.94 -0.90 -2.22
N MET A 39 3.90 0.21 -2.95
CA MET A 39 3.65 0.23 -4.39
C MET A 39 4.64 1.18 -5.06
N ILE A 40 5.06 0.85 -6.27
CA ILE A 40 5.91 1.75 -7.08
C ILE A 40 4.97 2.77 -7.73
N CYS A 41 5.13 4.03 -7.38
CA CYS A 41 4.23 5.10 -7.82
C CYS A 41 4.88 6.47 -7.57
N GLU A 42 4.56 7.49 -8.37
CA GLU A 42 5.00 8.86 -8.10
C GLU A 42 4.19 9.49 -6.95
N GLU A 43 4.84 10.31 -6.11
CA GLU A 43 4.22 10.92 -4.91
C GLU A 43 2.91 11.66 -5.17
N GLN A 44 2.82 12.29 -6.33
CA GLN A 44 1.67 13.07 -6.75
C GLN A 44 0.42 12.21 -6.99
N ILE A 45 0.60 10.91 -7.24
CA ILE A 45 -0.49 9.98 -7.57
C ILE A 45 -1.14 9.43 -6.30
N ALA A 46 -0.37 9.19 -5.25
CA ALA A 46 -0.85 8.62 -3.99
C ALA A 46 -0.27 9.36 -2.78
N PRO A 47 -0.75 10.58 -2.47
CA PRO A 47 -0.23 11.36 -1.35
C PRO A 47 -0.54 10.70 -0.01
N VAL A 48 0.22 11.08 1.02
CA VAL A 48 -0.03 10.67 2.42
C VAL A 48 -1.47 10.98 2.82
N GLY A 49 -2.13 10.05 3.50
CA GLY A 49 -3.55 10.15 3.82
C GLY A 49 -4.48 9.44 2.84
N THR A 50 -3.97 8.94 1.72
CA THR A 50 -4.74 8.18 0.72
C THR A 50 -4.97 6.75 1.18
N PHE A 51 -6.15 6.20 0.89
CA PHE A 51 -6.46 4.78 1.08
C PHE A 51 -6.28 4.01 -0.23
N LEU A 52 -5.65 2.83 -0.15
CA LEU A 52 -5.33 2.01 -1.31
C LEU A 52 -5.94 0.60 -1.21
N GLU A 53 -6.32 0.05 -2.36
CA GLU A 53 -6.81 -1.33 -2.42
C GLU A 53 -5.66 -2.33 -2.26
N SER A 54 -5.88 -3.38 -1.47
CA SER A 54 -4.87 -4.40 -1.16
C SER A 54 -4.27 -5.09 -2.39
N ASP A 55 -5.05 -5.20 -3.47
CA ASP A 55 -4.64 -5.91 -4.70
C ASP A 55 -3.49 -5.19 -5.45
N LEU A 56 -3.23 -3.91 -5.14
CA LEU A 56 -2.18 -3.10 -5.75
C LEU A 56 -0.87 -3.08 -4.93
N LEU A 57 -0.88 -3.71 -3.74
CA LEU A 57 0.18 -3.56 -2.75
C LEU A 57 1.04 -4.82 -2.66
N ALA A 58 2.36 -4.64 -2.66
CA ALA A 58 3.33 -5.68 -2.37
C ALA A 58 3.83 -5.53 -0.92
N PRO A 59 4.05 -6.62 -0.17
CA PRO A 59 4.55 -6.50 1.20
C PRO A 59 6.02 -6.04 1.20
N VAL A 60 6.40 -5.19 2.16
CA VAL A 60 7.78 -4.65 2.27
C VAL A 60 8.82 -5.76 2.37
N LYS A 61 8.46 -6.91 2.96
CA LYS A 61 9.31 -8.12 3.04
C LYS A 61 9.82 -8.65 1.69
N ASN A 62 9.27 -8.18 0.56
CA ASN A 62 9.71 -8.56 -0.79
C ASN A 62 10.83 -7.65 -1.33
N LEU A 63 11.20 -6.57 -0.62
CA LEU A 63 12.29 -5.67 -0.98
C LEU A 63 13.66 -6.25 -0.54
N PRO A 64 14.80 -5.71 -0.98
CA PRO A 64 16.10 -6.06 -0.43
C PRO A 64 16.19 -5.80 1.08
N GLU A 65 16.92 -6.64 1.83
CA GLU A 65 17.02 -6.52 3.30
C GLU A 65 17.49 -5.14 3.78
N ALA A 66 18.39 -4.49 3.04
CA ALA A 66 18.84 -3.13 3.34
C ALA A 66 17.66 -2.13 3.28
N GLU A 67 16.88 -2.14 2.20
CA GLU A 67 15.70 -1.27 2.07
C GLU A 67 14.64 -1.60 3.12
N GLN A 68 14.44 -2.88 3.43
CA GLN A 68 13.51 -3.28 4.49
C GLN A 68 13.93 -2.67 5.83
N ALA A 69 15.20 -2.82 6.22
CA ALA A 69 15.71 -2.31 7.49
C ALA A 69 15.52 -0.79 7.62
N GLU A 70 15.78 -0.04 6.56
CA GLU A 70 15.55 1.41 6.53
C GLU A 70 14.06 1.76 6.65
N ILE A 71 13.19 1.09 5.89
CA ILE A 71 11.74 1.32 5.93
C ILE A 71 11.19 1.00 7.33
N TYR A 72 11.59 -0.12 7.94
CA TYR A 72 11.16 -0.48 9.30
C TYR A 72 11.72 0.46 10.37
N ALA A 73 12.91 1.04 10.19
CA ALA A 73 13.44 2.04 11.12
C ALA A 73 12.63 3.36 11.09
N ILE A 74 12.04 3.70 9.95
CA ILE A 74 11.26 4.94 9.77
C ILE A 74 9.78 4.74 10.10
N TYR A 75 9.19 3.61 9.69
CA TYR A 75 7.74 3.38 9.67
C TYR A 75 7.25 2.18 10.48
N GLY A 76 8.17 1.40 11.06
CA GLY A 76 7.89 0.20 11.88
C GLY A 76 6.92 0.48 13.02
#